data_AF-A0AAU9UNE6-F1
#
_entry.id   AF-A0AAU9UNE6-F1
#
_cell.length_a   1.000
_cell.length_b   1.000
_cell.length_c   1.000
_cell.angle_alpha   90.00
_cell.angle_beta   90.00
_cell.angle_gamma   90.00
#
_symmetry.space_group_name_H-M   'P 1'
#
loop_
_entity.id
_entity.type
_entity.pdbx_description
1 polymer ?
#
loop_
_entity_poly.entity_id
_entity_poly.type
_entity_poly.pdbx_seq_one_letter_code
_entity_poly.pdbx_strand_id
1 'polypeptide(L)'
;MLERIVEIQDAVKSSIAILGATSLPNLTPEDWLLCYETCKALKCFEEASKYLSGEKYLTASQLLIIAKGITRVLKMILTSDSSDYHYLPTTCDFVRALLDLTNSRFENIENSNTIRIATFLDPRCKLQPFTSAKQATLRDSIIKLVAQEINREGSCENIAVSTKSSLDPTSIFYVWNAREAVPQSVESPTAQAIIEIDKYLNEKLISRNNLPLSWWKQNQAIFPHLAKLVRKKCNVLCSYKSKLSSDNVFIYTWTEDILPKASNEIASAVFHCLCSNIEKFEKVTTIRLVADGCSGQNKNTPVLGMLCKYLLDYAPERIKILELLFPIVGHSFLPPDHVFAQVEKMIKKNEVIPNPQGYYNIFDEHGTVLKSGSEVVVQNWKETCTEILKGTHAMHFSIKKCKRCFIERNKQKLMY
;
A
#
# COMPACT_ATOMS: atom_id res chain seq x y z
N MET A 1 16.25 -22.91 1.24
CA MET A 1 17.36 -23.74 0.74
C MET A 1 18.24 -24.23 1.88
N LEU A 2 18.92 -23.35 2.63
CA LEU A 2 19.76 -23.76 3.78
C LEU A 2 19.00 -24.57 4.83
N GLU A 3 17.82 -24.11 5.24
CA GLU A 3 16.94 -24.86 6.17
C GLU A 3 16.66 -26.27 5.66
N ARG A 4 16.34 -26.40 4.36
CA ARG A 4 16.13 -27.71 3.73
C ARG A 4 17.38 -28.58 3.79
N ILE A 5 18.57 -28.03 3.50
CA ILE A 5 19.84 -28.76 3.57
C ILE A 5 20.08 -29.30 4.99
N VAL A 6 19.77 -28.51 6.02
CA VAL A 6 19.86 -28.93 7.42
C VAL A 6 18.85 -30.04 7.75
N GLU A 7 17.60 -29.95 7.26
CA GLU A 7 16.58 -31.01 7.45
C GLU A 7 16.98 -32.35 6.83
N ILE A 8 17.65 -32.33 5.69
CA ILE A 8 18.06 -33.54 4.96
C ILE A 8 19.53 -33.94 5.22
N GLN A 9 20.11 -33.48 6.33
CA GLN A 9 21.52 -33.67 6.68
C GLN A 9 21.98 -35.14 6.52
N ASP A 10 21.22 -36.10 7.03
CA ASP A 10 21.59 -37.52 6.98
C ASP A 10 21.53 -38.09 5.55
N ALA A 11 20.56 -37.67 4.75
CA ALA A 11 20.45 -38.04 3.35
C ALA A 11 21.61 -37.46 2.53
N VAL A 12 22.01 -36.21 2.82
CA VAL A 12 23.16 -35.56 2.16
C VAL A 12 24.46 -36.26 2.53
N LYS A 13 24.70 -36.54 3.83
CA LYS A 13 25.88 -37.30 4.28
C LYS A 13 25.96 -38.68 3.64
N SER A 14 24.84 -39.40 3.61
CA SER A 14 24.78 -40.74 3.02
C SER A 14 25.04 -40.71 1.51
N SER A 15 24.46 -39.72 0.80
CA SER A 15 24.65 -39.58 -0.65
C SER A 15 26.08 -39.21 -1.00
N ILE A 16 26.72 -38.30 -0.24
CA ILE A 16 28.14 -37.94 -0.42
C ILE A 16 29.03 -39.17 -0.19
N ALA A 17 28.75 -39.98 0.84
CA ALA A 17 29.48 -41.21 1.12
C ALA A 17 29.33 -42.26 0.00
N ILE A 18 28.12 -42.44 -0.54
CA ILE A 18 27.83 -43.39 -1.63
C ILE A 18 28.49 -42.96 -2.93
N LEU A 19 28.46 -41.67 -3.26
CA LEU A 19 29.01 -41.14 -4.50
C LEU A 19 30.54 -41.25 -4.56
N GLY A 20 31.22 -41.53 -3.43
CA GLY A 20 32.68 -41.69 -3.38
C GLY A 20 33.43 -40.48 -3.92
N ALA A 21 32.77 -39.32 -3.96
CA ALA A 21 33.19 -38.19 -4.75
C ALA A 21 34.34 -37.46 -4.06
N THR A 22 35.58 -37.83 -4.41
CA THR A 22 36.79 -37.08 -4.08
C THR A 22 36.77 -35.64 -4.61
N SER A 23 35.83 -35.31 -5.50
CA SER A 23 35.62 -33.98 -6.08
C SER A 23 34.62 -33.10 -5.32
N LEU A 24 33.91 -33.61 -4.31
CA LEU A 24 32.98 -32.81 -3.50
C LEU A 24 33.65 -32.42 -2.16
N PRO A 25 33.46 -31.17 -1.70
CA PRO A 25 34.00 -30.76 -0.41
C PRO A 25 33.37 -31.55 0.73
N ASN A 26 34.19 -32.10 1.62
CA ASN A 26 33.74 -32.79 2.81
C ASN A 26 33.15 -31.78 3.80
N LEU A 27 31.84 -31.84 4.02
CA LEU A 27 31.15 -30.99 5.00
C LEU A 27 31.48 -31.46 6.42
N THR A 28 32.19 -30.62 7.15
CA THR A 28 32.59 -30.85 8.54
C THR A 28 31.40 -30.66 9.50
N PRO A 29 31.46 -31.18 10.74
CA PRO A 29 30.45 -30.87 11.76
C PRO A 29 30.27 -29.37 12.00
N GLU A 30 31.34 -28.58 11.84
CA GLU A 30 31.32 -27.12 11.94
C GLU A 30 30.52 -26.48 10.81
N ASP A 31 30.62 -26.98 9.57
CA ASP A 31 29.81 -26.49 8.44
C ASP A 31 28.30 -26.69 8.67
N TRP A 32 27.93 -27.84 9.26
CA TRP A 32 26.54 -28.12 9.62
C TRP A 32 26.05 -27.20 10.76
N LEU A 33 26.91 -26.94 11.75
CA LEU A 33 26.63 -26.02 12.84
C LEU A 33 26.44 -24.59 12.31
N LEU A 34 27.33 -24.13 11.42
CA LEU A 34 27.23 -22.85 10.74
C LEU A 34 25.91 -22.71 9.97
N CYS A 35 25.49 -23.75 9.25
CA CYS A 35 24.21 -23.75 8.54
C CYS A 35 23.02 -23.60 9.51
N TYR A 36 23.03 -24.34 10.62
CA TYR A 36 21.98 -24.28 11.64
C TYR A 36 21.89 -22.88 12.28
N GLU A 37 23.03 -22.34 12.69
CA GLU A 37 23.13 -21.02 13.30
C GLU A 37 22.71 -19.90 12.35
N THR A 38 23.12 -20.00 11.07
CA THR A 38 22.72 -19.08 10.02
C THR A 38 21.21 -19.10 9.79
N CYS A 39 20.59 -20.27 9.78
CA CYS A 39 19.12 -20.39 9.68
C CYS A 39 18.43 -19.71 10.87
N LYS A 40 18.95 -19.91 12.09
CA LYS A 40 18.42 -19.28 13.30
C LYS A 40 18.54 -17.75 13.24
N ALA A 41 19.65 -17.21 12.74
CA ALA A 41 19.84 -15.77 12.55
C ALA A 41 18.90 -15.18 11.48
N LEU A 42 18.67 -15.92 10.39
CA LEU A 42 17.82 -15.48 9.28
C LEU A 42 16.32 -15.61 9.55
N LYS A 43 15.92 -16.39 10.56
CA LYS A 43 14.51 -16.62 10.90
C LYS A 43 13.69 -15.33 11.10
N CYS A 44 14.27 -14.31 11.73
CA CYS A 44 13.56 -13.05 11.94
C CYS A 44 13.26 -12.30 10.63
N PHE A 45 14.12 -12.41 9.63
CA PHE A 45 13.90 -11.84 8.30
C PHE A 45 12.83 -12.61 7.53
N GLU A 46 12.81 -13.93 7.67
CA GLU A 46 11.78 -14.78 7.07
C GLU A 46 10.39 -14.46 7.65
N GLU A 47 10.28 -14.38 8.99
CA GLU A 47 9.05 -13.99 9.69
C GLU A 47 8.59 -12.59 9.26
N ALA A 48 9.51 -11.62 9.20
CA ALA A 48 9.23 -10.27 8.71
C ALA A 48 8.73 -10.28 7.26
N SER A 49 9.37 -11.05 6.39
CA SER A 49 9.01 -11.14 4.97
C SER A 49 7.64 -11.77 4.79
N LYS A 50 7.34 -12.88 5.48
CA LYS A 50 6.03 -13.53 5.46
C LYS A 50 4.94 -12.59 5.97
N TYR A 51 5.22 -11.85 7.05
CA TYR A 51 4.27 -10.93 7.64
C TYR A 51 3.99 -9.70 6.75
N LEU A 52 5.03 -9.11 6.16
CA LEU A 52 4.92 -7.95 5.26
C LEU A 52 4.35 -8.32 3.89
N SER A 53 4.51 -9.58 3.46
CA SER A 53 3.84 -10.12 2.27
C SER A 53 2.34 -10.36 2.49
N GLY A 54 1.85 -10.17 3.72
CA GLY A 54 0.44 -10.30 4.07
C GLY A 54 -0.41 -9.16 3.53
N GLU A 55 -1.59 -9.50 3.03
CA GLU A 55 -2.42 -8.62 2.21
C GLU A 55 -3.32 -7.66 3.03
N LYS A 56 -3.48 -7.91 4.33
CA LYS A 56 -4.51 -7.27 5.18
C LYS A 56 -4.01 -6.05 5.96
N TYR A 57 -2.74 -5.66 5.84
CA TYR A 57 -2.13 -4.71 6.78
C TYR A 57 -1.62 -3.43 6.10
N LEU A 58 -1.60 -2.36 6.89
CA LEU A 58 -0.89 -1.14 6.56
C LEU A 58 0.61 -1.38 6.68
N THR A 59 1.26 -1.82 5.61
CA THR A 59 2.68 -2.22 5.61
C THR A 59 3.62 -1.12 6.17
N ALA A 60 3.36 0.15 5.85
CA ALA A 60 4.18 1.28 6.31
C ALA A 60 4.09 1.52 7.82
N SER A 61 2.95 1.24 8.46
CA SER A 61 2.83 1.45 9.91
C SER A 61 3.60 0.40 10.72
N GLN A 62 3.89 -0.75 10.11
CA GLN A 62 4.57 -1.86 10.75
C GLN A 62 6.08 -1.86 10.51
N LEU A 63 6.53 -1.18 9.45
CA LEU A 63 7.93 -1.19 9.00
C LEU A 63 8.90 -0.79 10.12
N LEU A 64 8.55 0.24 10.90
CA LEU A 64 9.41 0.70 12.00
C LEU A 64 9.53 -0.33 13.13
N ILE A 65 8.43 -0.99 13.51
CA ILE A 65 8.45 -2.04 14.54
C ILE A 65 9.29 -3.22 14.08
N ILE A 66 9.12 -3.64 12.83
CA ILE A 66 9.81 -4.80 12.27
C ILE A 66 11.31 -4.52 12.19
N ALA A 67 11.70 -3.34 11.69
CA ALA A 67 13.10 -2.94 11.66
C ALA A 67 13.74 -2.98 13.06
N LYS A 68 13.07 -2.42 14.08
CA LYS A 68 13.55 -2.49 15.47
C LYS A 68 13.58 -3.91 16.02
N GLY A 69 12.60 -4.74 15.67
CA GLY A 69 12.55 -6.15 16.06
C GLY A 69 13.73 -6.93 15.51
N ILE A 70 14.04 -6.76 14.22
CA ILE A 70 15.21 -7.38 13.57
C ILE A 70 16.49 -6.91 14.26
N THR A 71 16.69 -5.60 14.41
CA THR A 71 17.87 -5.04 15.10
C THR A 71 18.02 -5.61 16.51
N ARG A 72 16.92 -5.76 17.26
CA ARG A 72 16.94 -6.36 18.61
C ARG A 72 17.40 -7.81 18.55
N VAL A 73 16.85 -8.63 17.67
CA VAL A 73 17.21 -10.06 17.54
C VAL A 73 18.68 -10.22 17.17
N LEU A 74 19.18 -9.45 16.19
CA LEU A 74 20.59 -9.52 15.79
C LEU A 74 21.53 -9.07 16.91
N LYS A 75 21.19 -8.00 17.63
CA LYS A 75 21.96 -7.57 18.81
C LYS A 75 21.96 -8.65 19.89
N MET A 76 20.81 -9.27 20.17
CA MET A 76 20.72 -10.35 21.14
C MET A 76 21.64 -11.52 20.77
N ILE A 77 21.69 -11.93 19.50
CA ILE A 77 22.60 -12.99 19.04
C ILE A 77 24.07 -12.62 19.31
N LEU A 78 24.44 -11.35 19.08
CA LEU A 78 25.81 -10.86 19.32
C LEU A 78 26.17 -10.65 20.80
N THR A 79 25.19 -10.40 21.67
CA THR A 79 25.40 -10.15 23.11
C THR A 79 25.15 -11.38 24.00
N SER A 80 24.86 -12.54 23.40
CA SER A 80 24.57 -13.78 24.13
C SER A 80 25.85 -14.42 24.72
N ASP A 81 26.61 -13.65 25.50
CA ASP A 81 27.81 -14.11 26.22
C ASP A 81 27.48 -14.80 27.56
N SER A 82 26.20 -15.05 27.87
CA SER A 82 25.73 -15.37 29.24
C SER A 82 25.02 -16.74 29.41
N SER A 83 25.20 -17.69 28.49
CA SER A 83 24.77 -19.09 28.70
C SER A 83 25.61 -20.05 27.85
N ASP A 84 25.68 -21.33 28.23
CA ASP A 84 26.49 -22.48 27.76
C ASP A 84 26.64 -22.74 26.23
N TYR A 85 26.22 -21.83 25.36
CA TYR A 85 26.27 -21.96 23.92
C TYR A 85 26.76 -20.66 23.26
N HIS A 86 27.96 -20.71 22.68
CA HIS A 86 28.53 -19.63 21.88
C HIS A 86 28.34 -19.91 20.39
N TYR A 87 27.85 -18.90 19.66
CA TYR A 87 27.81 -18.95 18.19
C TYR A 87 29.23 -18.98 17.62
N LEU A 88 29.39 -19.61 16.46
CA LEU A 88 30.66 -19.61 15.74
C LEU A 88 31.10 -18.18 15.40
N PRO A 89 32.40 -17.86 15.43
CA PRO A 89 32.93 -16.55 15.04
C PRO A 89 32.44 -16.10 13.66
N THR A 90 32.39 -17.03 12.70
CA THR A 90 31.89 -16.80 11.34
C THR A 90 30.41 -16.43 11.32
N THR A 91 29.59 -17.07 12.16
CA THR A 91 28.18 -16.69 12.34
C THR A 91 28.07 -15.28 12.90
N CYS A 92 28.90 -14.94 13.90
CA CYS A 92 28.92 -13.61 14.50
C CYS A 92 29.32 -12.54 13.47
N ASP A 93 30.31 -12.80 12.61
CA ASP A 93 30.69 -11.89 11.53
C ASP A 93 29.55 -11.69 10.51
N PHE A 94 28.89 -12.78 10.13
CA PHE A 94 27.69 -12.72 9.29
C PHE A 94 26.57 -11.89 9.92
N VAL A 95 26.29 -12.08 11.21
CA VAL A 95 25.26 -11.34 11.95
C VAL A 95 25.64 -9.86 12.10
N ARG A 96 26.91 -9.52 12.30
CA ARG A 96 27.40 -8.13 12.30
C ARG A 96 27.16 -7.48 10.94
N ALA A 97 27.53 -8.14 9.85
CA ALA A 97 27.26 -7.63 8.50
C ALA A 97 25.76 -7.41 8.25
N LEU A 98 24.90 -8.33 8.69
CA LEU A 98 23.44 -8.15 8.61
C LEU A 98 22.95 -6.98 9.45
N LEU A 99 23.49 -6.79 10.66
CA LEU A 99 23.13 -5.69 11.54
C LEU A 99 23.51 -4.34 10.92
N ASP A 100 24.71 -4.23 10.34
CA ASP A 100 25.19 -3.02 9.68
C ASP A 100 24.35 -2.69 8.44
N LEU A 101 24.04 -3.70 7.61
CA LEU A 101 23.14 -3.53 6.47
C LEU A 101 21.73 -3.10 6.90
N THR A 102 21.21 -3.71 7.97
CA THR A 102 19.89 -3.36 8.53
C THR A 102 19.88 -1.91 9.02
N ASN A 103 20.90 -1.50 9.76
CA ASN A 103 21.02 -0.14 10.26
C ASN A 103 21.18 0.86 9.11
N SER A 104 22.04 0.59 8.13
CA SER A 104 22.26 1.45 6.96
C SER A 104 20.98 1.61 6.12
N ARG A 105 20.26 0.50 5.87
CA ARG A 105 19.01 0.54 5.08
C ARG A 105 17.88 1.27 5.81
N PHE A 106 17.83 1.18 7.14
CA PHE A 106 16.70 1.67 7.94
C PHE A 106 17.00 2.93 8.77
N GLU A 107 18.20 3.50 8.65
CA GLU A 107 18.66 4.68 9.39
C GLU A 107 17.66 5.85 9.32
N ASN A 108 17.12 6.10 8.12
CA ASN A 108 16.26 7.24 7.83
C ASN A 108 14.76 6.96 7.93
N ILE A 109 14.36 5.73 8.30
CA ILE A 109 12.94 5.38 8.38
C ILE A 109 12.22 6.23 9.43
N GLU A 110 12.86 6.46 10.57
CA GLU A 110 12.30 7.28 11.64
C GLU A 110 12.21 8.78 11.29
N ASN A 111 12.87 9.23 10.22
CA ASN A 111 12.83 10.62 9.77
C ASN A 111 11.73 10.84 8.72
N SER A 112 11.23 9.77 8.08
CA SER A 112 10.15 9.85 7.11
C SER A 112 8.83 10.22 7.76
N ASN A 113 8.31 11.43 7.46
CA ASN A 113 7.01 11.89 7.97
C ASN A 113 5.88 10.89 7.66
N THR A 114 5.89 10.26 6.49
CA THR A 114 4.87 9.28 6.10
C THR A 114 4.87 8.07 7.01
N ILE A 115 6.05 7.48 7.26
CA ILE A 115 6.18 6.28 8.10
C ILE A 115 5.89 6.60 9.56
N ARG A 116 6.38 7.74 10.05
CA ARG A 116 6.13 8.20 11.43
C ARG A 116 4.64 8.39 11.70
N ILE A 117 3.95 9.11 10.80
CA ILE A 117 2.51 9.37 10.92
C ILE A 117 1.74 8.05 10.79
N ALA A 118 2.07 7.21 9.81
CA ALA A 118 1.40 5.92 9.63
C ALA A 118 1.56 4.99 10.85
N THR A 119 2.76 4.95 11.44
CA THR A 119 3.05 4.14 12.64
C THR A 119 2.29 4.68 13.85
N PHE A 120 2.25 6.01 14.05
CA PHE A 120 1.47 6.61 15.14
C PHE A 120 -0.03 6.31 15.03
N LEU A 121 -0.56 6.42 13.81
CA LEU A 121 -1.97 6.19 13.52
C LEU A 121 -2.36 4.71 13.52
N ASP A 122 -1.41 3.79 13.72
CA ASP A 122 -1.73 2.38 13.92
C ASP A 122 -2.01 2.12 15.42
N PRO A 123 -3.23 1.72 15.80
CA PRO A 123 -3.59 1.47 17.20
C PRO A 123 -2.82 0.31 17.85
N ARG A 124 -2.10 -0.51 17.07
CA ARG A 124 -1.19 -1.55 17.58
C ARG A 124 0.15 -0.98 18.05
N CYS A 125 0.52 0.19 17.54
CA CYS A 125 1.87 0.74 17.63
C CYS A 125 1.89 2.01 18.47
N LYS A 126 1.04 2.99 18.10
CA LYS A 126 0.98 4.33 18.71
C LYS A 126 2.39 4.92 18.85
N LEU A 127 2.83 5.23 20.07
CA LEU A 127 4.14 5.82 20.35
C LEU A 127 5.23 4.78 20.72
N GLN A 128 4.88 3.51 20.97
CA GLN A 128 5.83 2.49 21.44
C GLN A 128 7.11 2.34 20.60
N PRO A 129 7.06 2.41 19.26
CA PRO A 129 8.25 2.16 18.45
C PRO A 129 9.22 3.34 18.45
N PHE A 130 8.85 4.52 18.96
CA PHE A 130 9.67 5.72 18.89
C PHE A 130 10.51 5.91 20.15
N THR A 131 11.69 6.53 20.01
CA THR A 131 12.48 7.01 21.15
C THR A 131 11.80 8.21 21.82
N SER A 132 12.01 8.39 23.12
CA SER A 132 11.38 9.48 23.90
C SER A 132 11.55 10.86 23.27
N ALA A 133 12.73 11.19 22.76
CA ALA A 133 13.00 12.45 22.07
C ALA A 133 12.15 12.63 20.78
N LYS A 134 11.91 11.56 20.03
CA LYS A 134 11.14 11.62 18.77
C LYS A 134 9.63 11.55 19.00
N GLN A 135 9.17 11.06 20.14
CA GLN A 135 7.75 11.03 20.51
C GLN A 135 7.18 12.44 20.65
N ALA A 136 7.89 13.34 21.35
CA ALA A 136 7.44 14.72 21.54
C ALA A 136 7.28 15.46 20.21
N THR A 137 8.31 15.45 19.37
CA THR A 137 8.27 16.12 18.05
C THR A 137 7.19 15.55 17.12
N LEU A 138 6.92 14.24 17.22
CA LEU A 138 5.86 13.59 16.45
C LEU A 138 4.48 14.02 16.93
N ARG A 139 4.26 14.03 18.25
CA ARG A 139 3.00 14.47 18.86
C ARG A 139 2.67 15.90 18.44
N ASP A 140 3.64 16.82 18.51
CA ASP A 140 3.45 18.21 18.09
C ASP A 140 3.11 18.34 16.60
N SER A 141 3.76 17.53 15.76
CA SER A 141 3.49 17.51 14.32
C SER A 141 2.07 17.03 14.01
N ILE A 142 1.58 16.03 14.75
CA ILE A 142 0.23 15.48 14.56
C ILE A 142 -0.83 16.42 15.13
N ILE A 143 -0.58 17.06 16.28
CA ILE A 143 -1.45 18.12 16.82
C ILE A 143 -1.67 19.21 15.77
N LYS A 144 -0.58 19.68 15.13
CA LYS A 144 -0.68 20.68 14.05
C LYS A 144 -1.53 20.19 12.86
N LEU A 145 -1.36 18.93 12.45
CA LEU A 145 -2.14 18.35 11.35
C LEU A 145 -3.62 18.19 11.70
N VAL A 146 -3.93 17.78 12.93
CA VAL A 146 -5.31 17.62 13.40
C VAL A 146 -5.99 18.98 13.57
N ALA A 147 -5.30 19.97 14.14
CA ALA A 147 -5.80 21.34 14.28
C ALA A 147 -6.10 21.99 12.91
N GLN A 148 -5.27 21.71 11.89
CA GLN A 148 -5.54 22.14 10.52
C GLN A 148 -6.80 21.51 9.92
N GLU A 149 -7.11 20.26 10.27
CA GLU A 149 -8.32 19.58 9.82
C GLU A 149 -9.58 20.13 10.52
N ILE A 150 -9.49 20.42 11.82
CA ILE A 150 -10.56 21.08 12.59
C ILE A 150 -10.92 22.45 11.97
N ASN A 151 -9.91 23.26 11.65
CA ASN A 151 -10.11 24.57 11.01
C ASN A 151 -10.77 24.51 9.63
N ARG A 152 -10.55 23.43 8.88
CA ARG A 152 -11.19 23.20 7.58
C ARG A 152 -12.68 22.87 7.70
N GLU A 153 -13.09 22.28 8.83
CA GLU A 153 -14.48 21.92 9.08
C GLU A 153 -15.28 23.13 9.57
N GLY A 154 -14.72 23.92 10.49
CA GLY A 154 -15.35 25.16 10.96
C GLY A 154 -15.54 26.22 9.88
N SER A 155 -14.77 26.17 8.79
CA SER A 155 -14.97 27.07 7.62
C SER A 155 -16.08 26.61 6.67
N CYS A 156 -16.48 25.33 6.71
CA CYS A 156 -17.57 24.80 5.89
C CYS A 156 -18.94 24.88 6.58
N GLU A 157 -18.98 24.86 7.93
CA GLU A 157 -20.24 24.92 8.70
C GLU A 157 -20.85 26.32 8.81
N ASN A 158 -20.09 27.39 8.53
CA ASN A 158 -20.59 28.78 8.55
C ASN A 158 -21.62 29.11 7.45
N ILE A 159 -22.01 28.15 6.60
CA ILE A 159 -23.05 28.32 5.56
C ILE A 159 -24.37 27.59 5.92
N ALA A 160 -24.42 26.82 7.03
CA ALA A 160 -25.64 26.14 7.45
C ALA A 160 -26.48 27.00 8.42
N VAL A 161 -27.45 27.72 7.84
CA VAL A 161 -28.74 28.18 8.41
C VAL A 161 -28.72 28.66 9.87
N SER A 162 -28.52 29.97 10.05
CA SER A 162 -28.95 30.70 11.24
C SER A 162 -30.48 30.73 11.32
N THR A 163 -31.10 29.68 11.85
CA THR A 163 -32.47 29.79 12.39
C THR A 163 -32.33 30.20 13.86
N LYS A 164 -32.35 31.50 14.14
CA LYS A 164 -32.52 31.98 15.53
C LYS A 164 -33.94 31.62 15.97
N SER A 165 -34.14 30.43 16.54
CA SER A 165 -35.35 30.14 17.29
C SER A 165 -35.29 30.95 18.59
N SER A 166 -36.16 31.95 18.73
CA SER A 166 -36.40 32.63 20.00
C SER A 166 -36.77 31.59 21.06
N LEU A 167 -36.02 31.52 22.17
CA LEU A 167 -36.37 30.62 23.28
C LEU A 167 -37.70 31.08 23.88
N ASP A 168 -38.72 30.23 23.80
CA ASP A 168 -39.99 30.42 24.50
C ASP A 168 -39.79 30.12 26.01
N PRO A 169 -39.93 31.12 26.91
CA PRO A 169 -39.77 30.93 28.35
C PRO A 169 -40.85 30.05 28.99
N THR A 170 -41.95 29.77 28.28
CA THR A 170 -43.06 28.96 28.78
C THR A 170 -43.01 27.49 28.35
N SER A 171 -42.01 27.12 27.55
CA SER A 171 -41.81 25.73 27.13
C SER A 171 -41.33 24.87 28.29
N ILE A 172 -41.95 23.71 28.50
CA ILE A 172 -41.46 22.66 29.42
C ILE A 172 -40.03 22.19 29.08
N PHE A 173 -39.60 22.37 27.82
CA PHE A 173 -38.26 22.05 27.35
C PHE A 173 -37.27 23.21 27.49
N TYR A 174 -37.68 24.34 28.08
CA TYR A 174 -36.84 25.52 28.24
C TYR A 174 -35.47 25.19 28.86
N VAL A 175 -35.42 24.33 29.88
CA VAL A 175 -34.16 23.94 30.54
C VAL A 175 -33.21 23.18 29.59
N TRP A 176 -33.75 22.33 28.70
CA TRP A 176 -32.96 21.63 27.69
C TRP A 176 -32.52 22.57 26.57
N ASN A 177 -33.45 23.38 26.05
CA ASN A 177 -33.19 24.32 24.97
C ASN A 177 -32.22 25.43 25.41
N ALA A 178 -32.30 25.88 26.67
CA ALA A 178 -31.38 26.85 27.26
C ALA A 178 -29.97 26.26 27.42
N ARG A 179 -29.82 24.95 27.67
CA ARG A 179 -28.51 24.27 27.67
C ARG A 179 -27.89 24.21 26.28
N GLU A 180 -28.69 23.98 25.24
CA GLU A 180 -28.21 23.98 23.85
C GLU A 180 -27.89 25.39 23.34
N ALA A 181 -28.53 26.42 23.90
CA ALA A 181 -28.29 27.83 23.58
C ALA A 181 -27.08 28.45 24.30
N VAL A 182 -26.50 27.77 25.30
CA VAL A 182 -25.21 28.19 25.87
C VAL A 182 -24.16 27.92 24.80
N PRO A 183 -23.43 28.94 24.30
CA PRO A 183 -22.29 28.70 23.43
C PRO A 183 -21.30 27.84 24.21
N GLN A 184 -21.12 26.58 23.78
CA GLN A 184 -19.99 25.79 24.23
C GLN A 184 -18.75 26.66 24.02
N SER A 185 -17.96 26.86 25.08
CA SER A 185 -16.69 27.58 24.98
C SER A 185 -15.94 27.02 23.79
N VAL A 186 -15.72 27.82 22.76
CA VAL A 186 -15.00 27.40 21.57
C VAL A 186 -13.56 27.16 22.01
N GLU A 187 -13.27 25.94 22.42
CA GLU A 187 -11.91 25.52 22.72
C GLU A 187 -11.07 25.75 21.47
N SER A 188 -9.84 26.23 21.65
CA SER A 188 -8.96 26.43 20.51
C SER A 188 -8.83 25.12 19.72
N PRO A 189 -8.78 25.15 18.37
CA PRO A 189 -8.62 23.95 17.55
C PRO A 189 -7.44 23.07 17.98
N THR A 190 -6.40 23.70 18.53
CA THR A 190 -5.24 23.02 19.12
C THR A 190 -5.60 22.25 20.40
N ALA A 191 -6.41 22.84 21.29
CA ALA A 191 -6.85 22.18 22.52
C ALA A 191 -7.72 20.95 22.20
N GLN A 192 -8.66 21.09 21.26
CA GLN A 192 -9.49 19.98 20.81
C GLN A 192 -8.65 18.85 20.17
N ALA A 193 -7.63 19.21 19.38
CA ALA A 193 -6.68 18.25 18.84
C ALA A 193 -5.89 17.51 19.92
N ILE A 194 -5.43 18.22 20.96
CA ILE A 194 -4.70 17.62 22.10
C ILE A 194 -5.58 16.62 22.84
N ILE A 195 -6.84 16.99 23.13
CA ILE A 195 -7.79 16.11 23.84
C ILE A 195 -8.04 14.82 23.06
N GLU A 196 -8.28 14.91 21.75
CA GLU A 196 -8.51 13.74 20.90
C GLU A 196 -7.29 12.83 20.85
N ILE A 197 -6.10 13.41 20.71
CA ILE A 197 -4.84 12.68 20.67
C ILE A 197 -4.53 11.98 22.00
N ASP A 198 -4.73 12.66 23.13
CA ASP A 198 -4.45 12.10 24.45
C ASP A 198 -5.41 10.98 24.79
N LYS A 199 -6.69 11.15 24.42
CA LYS A 199 -7.67 10.06 24.50
C LYS A 199 -7.25 8.87 23.66
N TYR A 200 -6.78 9.09 22.43
CA TYR A 200 -6.28 8.01 21.56
C TYR A 200 -5.06 7.31 22.15
N LEU A 201 -4.12 8.06 22.73
CA LEU A 201 -2.91 7.51 23.34
C LEU A 201 -3.23 6.67 24.59
N ASN A 202 -4.23 7.08 25.37
CA ASN A 202 -4.66 6.38 26.58
C ASN A 202 -5.47 5.10 26.30
N GLU A 203 -5.98 4.92 25.09
CA GLU A 203 -6.69 3.69 24.75
C GLU A 203 -5.79 2.44 24.79
N LYS A 204 -6.40 1.28 25.01
CA LYS A 204 -5.64 0.01 24.99
C LYS A 204 -5.11 -0.30 23.59
N LEU A 205 -3.92 -0.90 23.52
CA LEU A 205 -3.37 -1.39 22.27
C LEU A 205 -4.21 -2.57 21.77
N ILE A 206 -4.49 -2.59 20.46
CA ILE A 206 -5.21 -3.72 19.85
C ILE A 206 -4.25 -4.90 19.61
N SER A 207 -4.78 -6.12 19.63
CA SER A 207 -4.00 -7.32 19.30
C SER A 207 -3.38 -7.26 17.90
N ARG A 208 -2.20 -7.87 17.73
CA ARG A 208 -1.47 -7.94 16.45
C ARG A 208 -2.34 -8.47 15.30
N ASN A 209 -3.22 -9.43 15.60
CA ASN A 209 -4.04 -10.12 14.60
C ASN A 209 -5.27 -9.30 14.14
N ASN A 210 -5.60 -8.20 14.84
CA ASN A 210 -6.74 -7.36 14.49
C ASN A 210 -6.35 -6.33 13.42
N LEU A 211 -7.32 -5.97 12.57
CA LEU A 211 -7.14 -5.00 11.49
C LEU A 211 -7.30 -3.56 12.01
N PRO A 212 -6.27 -2.69 11.89
CA PRO A 212 -6.35 -1.29 12.30
C PRO A 212 -7.49 -0.51 11.64
N LEU A 213 -7.76 -0.78 10.36
CA LEU A 213 -8.81 -0.09 9.61
C LEU A 213 -10.21 -0.42 10.14
N SER A 214 -10.43 -1.65 10.62
CA SER A 214 -11.68 -2.04 11.27
C SER A 214 -11.87 -1.30 12.59
N TRP A 215 -10.79 -1.16 13.37
CA TRP A 215 -10.80 -0.38 14.60
C TRP A 215 -11.10 1.10 14.35
N TRP A 216 -10.46 1.71 13.35
CA TRP A 216 -10.75 3.10 12.96
C TRP A 216 -12.18 3.30 12.47
N LYS A 217 -12.76 2.30 11.80
CA LYS A 217 -14.17 2.36 11.36
C LYS A 217 -15.14 2.35 12.55
N GLN A 218 -14.85 1.54 13.57
CA GLN A 218 -15.66 1.44 14.78
C GLN A 218 -15.52 2.69 15.67
N ASN A 219 -14.30 3.23 15.80
CA ASN A 219 -14.01 4.35 16.68
C ASN A 219 -14.02 5.72 15.97
N GLN A 220 -14.52 5.79 14.73
CA GLN A 220 -14.55 7.03 13.95
C GLN A 220 -15.38 8.13 14.65
N ALA A 221 -16.46 7.76 15.35
CA ALA A 221 -17.28 8.73 16.08
C ALA A 221 -16.56 9.31 17.30
N ILE A 222 -15.60 8.57 17.87
CA ILE A 222 -14.81 8.97 19.04
C ILE A 222 -13.60 9.80 18.61
N PHE A 223 -13.01 9.47 17.45
CA PHE A 223 -11.80 10.10 16.90
C PHE A 223 -12.03 10.61 15.46
N PRO A 224 -12.90 11.63 15.27
CA PRO A 224 -13.33 12.07 13.95
C PRO A 224 -12.18 12.63 13.11
N HIS A 225 -11.28 13.42 13.70
CA HIS A 225 -10.22 14.09 12.95
C HIS A 225 -9.02 13.16 12.71
N LEU A 226 -8.66 12.33 13.69
CA LEU A 226 -7.62 11.31 13.50
C LEU A 226 -8.06 10.27 12.45
N ALA A 227 -9.33 9.85 12.43
CA ALA A 227 -9.82 8.94 11.40
C ALA A 227 -9.77 9.56 9.99
N LYS A 228 -10.00 10.87 9.86
CA LYS A 228 -9.79 11.60 8.60
C LYS A 228 -8.32 11.64 8.22
N LEU A 229 -7.43 11.86 9.19
CA LEU A 229 -5.98 11.85 8.98
C LEU A 229 -5.48 10.48 8.52
N VAL A 230 -6.00 9.38 9.10
CA VAL A 230 -5.73 8.00 8.65
C VAL A 230 -6.10 7.85 7.18
N ARG A 231 -7.31 8.26 6.78
CA ARG A 231 -7.72 8.20 5.37
C ARG A 231 -6.82 9.03 4.45
N LYS A 232 -6.35 10.19 4.89
CA LYS A 232 -5.51 11.07 4.04
C LYS A 232 -4.06 10.61 3.94
N LYS A 233 -3.49 10.13 5.04
CA LYS A 233 -2.04 9.88 5.18
C LYS A 233 -1.66 8.40 5.12
N CYS A 234 -2.58 7.50 5.50
CA CYS A 234 -2.35 6.06 5.45
C CYS A 234 -2.81 5.40 4.13
N ASN A 235 -3.50 6.13 3.25
CA ASN A 235 -3.94 5.66 1.92
C ASN A 235 -2.80 5.44 0.89
N VAL A 236 -1.53 5.52 1.29
CA VAL A 236 -0.38 5.43 0.36
C VAL A 236 0.04 3.99 0.05
N LEU A 237 -0.54 3.00 0.74
CA LEU A 237 -0.37 1.58 0.42
C LEU A 237 -1.73 1.01 0.09
N CYS A 238 -1.88 0.47 -1.12
CA CYS A 238 -3.13 -0.05 -1.63
C CYS A 238 -3.55 -1.31 -0.86
N SER A 239 -4.04 -1.15 0.37
CA SER A 239 -4.74 -2.21 1.08
C SER A 239 -6.10 -2.37 0.41
N TYR A 240 -6.27 -3.48 -0.28
CA TYR A 240 -7.51 -3.83 -0.94
C TYR A 240 -8.53 -4.33 0.10
N LYS A 241 -9.82 -4.13 -0.16
CA LYS A 241 -10.90 -4.66 0.71
C LYS A 241 -11.27 -6.11 0.38
N SER A 242 -11.02 -6.56 -0.85
CA SER A 242 -11.45 -7.87 -1.39
C SER A 242 -10.25 -8.73 -1.75
N LYS A 243 -10.26 -10.00 -1.32
CA LYS A 243 -9.23 -10.99 -1.68
C LYS A 243 -9.01 -11.01 -3.20
N LEU A 244 -7.75 -11.02 -3.64
CA LEU A 244 -7.41 -11.17 -5.06
C LEU A 244 -7.84 -12.57 -5.55
N SER A 245 -8.57 -12.60 -6.65
CA SER A 245 -9.22 -13.78 -7.25
C SER A 245 -9.44 -13.57 -8.75
N SER A 246 -9.82 -14.62 -9.46
CA SER A 246 -10.20 -14.55 -10.88
C SER A 246 -11.25 -13.47 -11.17
N ASP A 247 -12.15 -13.18 -10.22
CA ASP A 247 -13.28 -12.25 -10.42
C ASP A 247 -12.87 -10.76 -10.41
N ASN A 248 -11.69 -10.44 -9.86
CA ASN A 248 -11.21 -9.07 -9.69
C ASN A 248 -9.80 -8.82 -10.22
N VAL A 249 -9.10 -9.87 -10.66
CA VAL A 249 -7.80 -9.78 -11.34
C VAL A 249 -8.01 -10.13 -12.80
N PHE A 250 -7.68 -9.19 -13.69
CA PHE A 250 -7.73 -9.37 -15.13
C PHE A 250 -6.32 -9.28 -15.71
N ILE A 251 -5.91 -10.30 -16.45
CA ILE A 251 -4.57 -10.43 -17.04
C ILE A 251 -4.71 -10.33 -18.54
N TYR A 252 -4.30 -9.18 -19.10
CA TYR A 252 -4.30 -8.97 -20.55
C TYR A 252 -2.97 -9.42 -21.12
N THR A 253 -3.01 -10.32 -22.10
CA THR A 253 -1.80 -10.93 -22.70
C THR A 253 -1.86 -10.87 -24.22
N TRP A 254 -0.70 -10.66 -24.83
CA TRP A 254 -0.45 -10.76 -26.27
C TRP A 254 1.02 -11.06 -26.49
N THR A 255 1.34 -11.57 -27.68
CA THR A 255 2.69 -11.82 -28.13
C THR A 255 3.08 -10.76 -29.18
N GLU A 256 4.39 -10.49 -29.31
CA GLU A 256 4.88 -9.39 -30.17
C GLU A 256 4.64 -9.63 -31.68
N ASP A 257 4.38 -10.88 -32.08
CA ASP A 257 3.95 -11.24 -33.44
C ASP A 257 2.51 -10.80 -33.75
N ILE A 258 1.65 -10.65 -32.74
CA ILE A 258 0.24 -10.25 -32.91
C ILE A 258 0.11 -8.73 -32.77
N LEU A 259 0.66 -8.16 -31.71
CA LEU A 259 0.49 -6.74 -31.38
C LEU A 259 1.81 -6.14 -30.85
N PRO A 260 2.13 -4.89 -31.24
CA PRO A 260 3.29 -4.20 -30.71
C PRO A 260 3.08 -3.83 -29.24
N LYS A 261 4.18 -3.69 -28.49
CA LYS A 261 4.15 -3.12 -27.13
C LYS A 261 4.02 -1.59 -27.18
N ALA A 262 2.81 -1.07 -27.37
CA ALA A 262 2.55 0.37 -27.40
C ALA A 262 1.40 0.80 -26.45
N SER A 263 1.08 2.09 -26.49
CA SER A 263 0.09 2.70 -25.59
C SER A 263 -1.36 2.44 -26.00
N ASN A 264 -1.62 2.03 -27.26
CA ASN A 264 -2.96 1.72 -27.73
C ASN A 264 -3.47 0.41 -27.11
N GLU A 265 -2.59 -0.58 -26.98
CA GLU A 265 -2.88 -1.89 -26.42
C GLU A 265 -3.21 -1.75 -24.93
N ILE A 266 -2.39 -0.97 -24.21
CA ILE A 266 -2.62 -0.67 -22.78
C ILE A 266 -3.92 0.12 -22.59
N ALA A 267 -4.16 1.17 -23.39
CA ALA A 267 -5.38 1.95 -23.30
C ALA A 267 -6.63 1.10 -23.60
N SER A 268 -6.56 0.20 -24.59
CA SER A 268 -7.66 -0.70 -24.95
C SER A 268 -7.94 -1.72 -23.86
N ALA A 269 -6.91 -2.30 -23.22
CA ALA A 269 -7.07 -3.19 -22.08
C ALA A 269 -7.76 -2.50 -20.91
N VAL A 270 -7.36 -1.27 -20.58
CA VAL A 270 -8.01 -0.48 -19.51
C VAL A 270 -9.45 -0.13 -19.90
N PHE A 271 -9.70 0.28 -21.14
CA PHE A 271 -11.03 0.58 -21.66
C PHE A 271 -11.96 -0.63 -21.57
N HIS A 272 -11.50 -1.79 -22.03
CA HIS A 272 -12.23 -3.06 -21.95
C HIS A 272 -12.56 -3.42 -20.50
N CYS A 273 -11.58 -3.29 -19.59
CA CYS A 273 -11.79 -3.55 -18.18
C CYS A 273 -12.86 -2.63 -17.57
N LEU A 274 -12.83 -1.34 -17.89
CA LEU A 274 -13.82 -0.36 -17.43
C LEU A 274 -15.22 -0.69 -17.96
N CYS A 275 -15.35 -0.99 -19.26
CA CYS A 275 -16.64 -1.29 -19.88
C CYS A 275 -17.23 -2.61 -19.39
N SER A 276 -16.41 -3.66 -19.29
CA SER A 276 -16.86 -5.00 -18.88
C SER A 276 -17.27 -5.08 -17.41
N ASN A 277 -16.87 -4.11 -16.59
CA ASN A 277 -17.17 -4.08 -15.17
C ASN A 277 -18.11 -2.92 -14.78
N ILE A 278 -18.85 -2.33 -15.74
CA ILE A 278 -19.77 -1.21 -15.48
C ILE A 278 -20.77 -1.52 -14.36
N GLU A 279 -21.28 -2.76 -14.30
CA GLU A 279 -22.24 -3.21 -13.29
C GLU A 279 -21.64 -3.15 -11.87
N LYS A 280 -20.34 -3.44 -11.72
CA LYS A 280 -19.64 -3.34 -10.43
C LYS A 280 -19.53 -1.89 -9.92
N PHE A 281 -19.84 -0.89 -10.77
CA PHE A 281 -19.80 0.53 -10.42
C PHE A 281 -21.16 1.12 -10.05
N GLU A 282 -22.16 0.31 -9.69
CA GLU A 282 -23.54 0.76 -9.43
C GLU A 282 -23.65 1.90 -8.40
N LYS A 283 -22.82 1.87 -7.34
CA LYS A 283 -22.80 2.87 -6.25
C LYS A 283 -21.57 3.79 -6.26
N VAL A 284 -20.87 3.88 -7.39
CA VAL A 284 -19.58 4.59 -7.49
C VAL A 284 -19.76 5.91 -8.23
N THR A 285 -19.27 7.01 -7.62
CA THR A 285 -19.25 8.36 -8.22
C THR A 285 -17.87 8.77 -8.74
N THR A 286 -16.82 8.15 -8.20
CA THR A 286 -15.42 8.44 -8.54
C THR A 286 -14.66 7.14 -8.76
N ILE A 287 -14.01 7.00 -9.92
CA ILE A 287 -13.10 5.89 -10.21
C ILE A 287 -11.67 6.40 -10.07
N ARG A 288 -10.84 5.67 -9.31
CA ARG A 288 -9.41 5.94 -9.19
C ARG A 288 -8.61 4.85 -9.86
N LEU A 289 -7.79 5.24 -10.83
CA LEU A 289 -6.85 4.40 -11.56
C LEU A 289 -5.46 4.65 -11.00
N VAL A 290 -4.75 3.60 -10.62
CA VAL A 290 -3.40 3.70 -10.05
C VAL A 290 -2.43 2.94 -10.94
N ALA A 291 -1.36 3.59 -11.40
CA ALA A 291 -0.36 2.99 -12.28
C ALA A 291 1.04 3.20 -11.71
N ASP A 292 1.85 2.13 -11.65
CA ASP A 292 3.21 2.15 -11.07
C ASP A 292 4.14 3.18 -11.72
N GLY A 293 4.02 3.36 -13.04
CA GLY A 293 4.92 4.22 -13.83
C GLY A 293 4.20 5.26 -14.68
N CYS A 294 4.79 6.46 -14.75
CA CYS A 294 4.43 7.50 -15.72
C CYS A 294 5.49 7.52 -16.84
N SER A 295 5.36 6.63 -17.83
CA SER A 295 6.38 6.39 -18.87
C SER A 295 6.40 7.48 -19.97
N GLY A 296 6.64 8.74 -19.59
CA GLY A 296 6.76 9.86 -20.53
C GLY A 296 5.43 10.38 -21.07
N GLN A 297 5.43 11.64 -21.54
CA GLN A 297 4.20 12.34 -21.94
C GLN A 297 3.44 11.62 -23.07
N ASN A 298 4.13 11.25 -24.15
CA ASN A 298 3.51 10.69 -25.35
C ASN A 298 2.89 9.29 -25.15
N LYS A 299 3.35 8.52 -24.15
CA LYS A 299 2.76 7.20 -23.86
C LYS A 299 1.50 7.30 -23.00
N ASN A 300 1.37 8.35 -22.20
CA ASN A 300 0.22 8.56 -21.32
C ASN A 300 -0.90 9.37 -21.97
N THR A 301 -0.62 10.17 -23.00
CA THR A 301 -1.66 10.90 -23.74
C THR A 301 -2.75 9.98 -24.28
N PRO A 302 -2.45 8.82 -24.91
CA PRO A 302 -3.47 7.88 -25.37
C PRO A 302 -4.36 7.33 -24.25
N VAL A 303 -3.79 7.06 -23.07
CA VAL A 303 -4.55 6.60 -21.91
C VAL A 303 -5.45 7.72 -21.39
N LEU A 304 -4.95 8.96 -21.29
CA LEU A 304 -5.76 10.09 -20.85
C LEU A 304 -6.93 10.38 -21.80
N GLY A 305 -6.70 10.39 -23.12
CA GLY A 305 -7.78 10.65 -24.05
C GLY A 305 -8.78 9.50 -24.15
N MET A 306 -8.33 8.25 -23.98
CA MET A 306 -9.23 7.11 -23.77
C MET A 306 -10.10 7.32 -22.55
N LEU A 307 -9.55 7.76 -21.41
CA LEU A 307 -10.32 8.03 -20.19
C LEU A 307 -11.32 9.17 -20.38
N CYS A 308 -10.95 10.22 -21.09
CA CYS A 308 -11.87 11.29 -21.46
C CYS A 308 -13.03 10.76 -22.31
N LYS A 309 -12.74 9.97 -23.35
CA LYS A 309 -13.77 9.38 -24.22
C LYS A 309 -14.67 8.41 -23.45
N TYR A 310 -14.09 7.57 -22.60
CA TYR A 310 -14.85 6.69 -21.71
C TYR A 310 -15.80 7.50 -20.82
N LEU A 311 -15.30 8.58 -20.18
CA LEU A 311 -16.14 9.43 -19.34
C LEU A 311 -17.21 10.20 -20.14
N LEU A 312 -17.02 10.46 -21.42
CA LEU A 312 -18.04 11.11 -22.24
C LEU A 312 -19.12 10.13 -22.70
N ASP A 313 -18.71 9.07 -23.37
CA ASP A 313 -19.59 8.30 -24.24
C ASP A 313 -20.05 6.97 -23.63
N TYR A 314 -19.30 6.43 -22.66
CA TYR A 314 -19.49 5.06 -22.16
C TYR A 314 -19.79 4.97 -20.66
N ALA A 315 -19.25 5.88 -19.86
CA ALA A 315 -19.41 5.85 -18.41
C ALA A 315 -20.86 6.21 -18.02
N PRO A 316 -21.48 5.49 -17.07
CA PRO A 316 -22.78 5.88 -16.51
C PRO A 316 -22.80 7.33 -16.00
N GLU A 317 -23.92 8.05 -16.15
CA GLU A 317 -24.05 9.48 -15.78
C GLU A 317 -23.64 9.80 -14.33
N ARG A 318 -23.83 8.84 -13.43
CA ARG A 318 -23.45 8.93 -12.01
C ARG A 318 -21.94 9.07 -11.77
N ILE A 319 -21.10 8.58 -12.68
CA ILE A 319 -19.65 8.69 -12.58
C ILE A 319 -19.27 10.11 -12.98
N LYS A 320 -18.76 10.87 -12.01
CA LYS A 320 -18.44 12.29 -12.18
C LYS A 320 -16.95 12.53 -12.36
N ILE A 321 -16.12 11.70 -11.75
CA ILE A 321 -14.68 11.95 -11.66
C ILE A 321 -13.90 10.66 -11.96
N LEU A 322 -12.93 10.77 -12.86
CA LEU A 322 -11.84 9.80 -13.00
C LEU A 322 -10.55 10.41 -12.46
N GLU A 323 -9.89 9.72 -11.53
CA GLU A 323 -8.61 10.13 -10.97
C GLU A 323 -7.53 9.14 -11.42
N LEU A 324 -6.56 9.59 -12.22
CA LEU A 324 -5.36 8.82 -12.56
C LEU A 324 -4.22 9.20 -11.62
N LEU A 325 -3.68 8.23 -10.88
CA LEU A 325 -2.68 8.42 -9.85
C LEU A 325 -1.40 7.63 -10.18
N PHE A 326 -0.27 8.33 -10.10
CA PHE A 326 1.07 7.74 -10.20
C PHE A 326 1.76 7.80 -8.83
N PRO A 327 1.95 6.66 -8.14
CA PRO A 327 2.58 6.63 -6.84
C PRO A 327 4.06 7.02 -6.91
N ILE A 328 4.64 7.29 -5.73
CA ILE A 328 6.08 7.56 -5.61
C ILE A 328 6.79 6.22 -5.40
N VAL A 329 7.78 5.94 -6.24
CA VAL A 329 8.58 4.70 -6.23
C VAL A 329 9.14 4.44 -4.81
N GLY A 330 9.01 3.20 -4.33
CA GLY A 330 9.56 2.75 -3.05
C GLY A 330 8.63 2.87 -1.83
N HIS A 331 7.43 3.42 -1.97
CA HIS A 331 6.49 3.63 -0.86
C HIS A 331 5.07 3.08 -1.10
N SER A 332 4.83 2.44 -2.23
CA SER A 332 3.51 1.90 -2.59
C SER A 332 3.62 0.45 -3.02
N PHE A 333 2.82 -0.42 -2.41
CA PHE A 333 2.61 -1.80 -2.83
C PHE A 333 1.35 -1.82 -3.68
N LEU A 334 1.46 -2.19 -4.96
CA LEU A 334 0.32 -2.27 -5.87
C LEU A 334 -0.15 -3.74 -5.97
N PRO A 335 -1.48 -4.00 -5.99
CA PRO A 335 -1.99 -5.36 -6.14
C PRO A 335 -1.48 -6.10 -7.40
N PRO A 336 -1.33 -5.43 -8.57
CA PRO A 336 -0.70 -6.07 -9.73
C PRO A 336 0.71 -6.58 -9.45
N ASP A 337 1.55 -5.85 -8.71
CA ASP A 337 2.93 -6.26 -8.41
C ASP A 337 2.97 -7.59 -7.63
N HIS A 338 2.00 -7.79 -6.73
CA HIS A 338 1.85 -9.03 -5.99
C HIS A 338 1.48 -10.21 -6.90
N VAL A 339 0.50 -10.00 -7.80
CA VAL A 339 0.10 -11.01 -8.79
C VAL A 339 1.28 -11.36 -9.69
N PHE A 340 2.01 -10.36 -10.20
CA PHE A 340 3.21 -10.59 -10.99
C PHE A 340 4.28 -11.36 -10.21
N ALA A 341 4.52 -11.04 -8.94
CA ALA A 341 5.48 -11.76 -8.11
C ALA A 341 5.08 -13.23 -7.87
N GLN A 342 3.78 -13.54 -7.75
CA GLN A 342 3.30 -14.92 -7.64
C GLN A 342 3.48 -15.67 -8.96
N VAL A 343 3.05 -15.07 -10.08
CA VAL A 343 3.22 -15.61 -11.43
C VAL A 343 4.71 -15.88 -11.71
N GLU A 344 5.60 -14.94 -11.41
CA GLU A 344 7.04 -15.08 -11.62
C GLU A 344 7.63 -16.24 -10.78
N LYS A 345 7.16 -16.42 -9.53
CA LYS A 345 7.56 -17.57 -8.70
C LYS A 345 7.14 -18.89 -9.32
N MET A 346 5.98 -18.97 -9.98
CA MET A 346 5.52 -20.21 -10.63
C MET A 346 6.27 -20.46 -11.93
N ILE A 347 6.51 -19.42 -12.72
CA ILE A 347 7.35 -19.51 -13.93
C ILE A 347 8.73 -20.05 -13.56
N LYS A 348 9.36 -19.54 -12.49
CA LYS A 348 10.69 -20.00 -12.02
C LYS A 348 10.73 -21.45 -11.53
N LYS A 349 9.58 -22.08 -11.23
CA LYS A 349 9.53 -23.51 -10.88
C LYS A 349 9.56 -24.41 -12.10
N ASN A 350 9.20 -23.90 -13.27
CA ASN A 350 9.21 -24.64 -14.52
C ASN A 350 10.57 -24.45 -15.20
N GLU A 351 11.31 -25.53 -15.44
CA GLU A 351 12.62 -25.46 -16.10
C GLU A 351 12.51 -24.96 -17.54
N VAL A 352 11.47 -25.36 -18.27
CA VAL A 352 11.21 -24.97 -19.65
C VAL A 352 9.70 -24.82 -19.89
N ILE A 353 9.29 -23.71 -20.50
CA ILE A 353 7.93 -23.50 -21.00
C ILE A 353 7.99 -23.43 -22.54
N PRO A 354 7.60 -24.50 -23.26
CA PRO A 354 7.87 -24.61 -24.70
C PRO A 354 6.90 -23.82 -25.58
N ASN A 355 5.75 -23.40 -25.06
CA ASN A 355 4.71 -22.71 -25.84
C ASN A 355 3.96 -21.65 -24.99
N PRO A 356 3.29 -20.68 -25.64
CA PRO A 356 2.50 -19.65 -24.95
C PRO A 356 1.40 -20.22 -24.05
N GLN A 357 0.85 -21.40 -24.38
CA GLN A 357 -0.21 -22.03 -23.59
C GLN A 357 0.25 -22.36 -22.16
N GLY A 358 1.51 -22.73 -21.96
CA GLY A 358 2.07 -22.94 -20.63
C GLY A 358 2.05 -21.66 -19.78
N TYR A 359 2.25 -20.49 -20.37
CA TYR A 359 2.11 -19.21 -19.66
C TYR A 359 0.64 -18.90 -19.34
N TYR A 360 -0.28 -19.17 -20.28
CA TYR A 360 -1.71 -18.94 -20.05
C TYR A 360 -2.24 -19.79 -18.89
N ASN A 361 -1.83 -21.05 -18.79
CA ASN A 361 -2.21 -21.91 -17.67
C ASN A 361 -1.74 -21.33 -16.32
N ILE A 362 -0.51 -20.80 -16.25
CA ILE A 362 0.04 -20.16 -15.05
C ILE A 362 -0.73 -18.88 -14.72
N PHE A 363 -1.10 -18.08 -15.73
CA PHE A 363 -1.84 -16.84 -15.52
C PHE A 363 -3.27 -17.10 -15.01
N ASP A 364 -3.93 -18.15 -15.53
CA ASP A 364 -5.31 -18.51 -15.19
C ASP A 364 -5.48 -18.88 -13.71
N GLU A 365 -4.43 -19.40 -13.07
CA GLU A 365 -4.41 -19.64 -11.62
C GLU A 365 -4.50 -18.36 -10.77
N HIS A 366 -4.16 -17.20 -11.34
CA HIS A 366 -4.02 -15.94 -10.62
C HIS A 366 -4.99 -14.83 -11.07
N GLY A 367 -5.71 -15.02 -12.18
CA GLY A 367 -6.64 -14.03 -12.71
C GLY A 367 -7.34 -14.48 -13.98
N THR A 368 -8.38 -13.76 -14.38
CA THR A 368 -9.04 -13.99 -15.68
C THR A 368 -8.10 -13.55 -16.80
N VAL A 369 -7.66 -14.50 -17.62
CA VAL A 369 -6.78 -14.24 -18.77
C VAL A 369 -7.60 -13.77 -19.96
N LEU A 370 -7.19 -12.66 -20.57
CA LEU A 370 -7.82 -12.05 -21.73
C LEU A 370 -6.78 -11.82 -22.84
N LYS A 371 -7.04 -12.35 -24.03
CA LYS A 371 -6.11 -12.28 -25.16
C LYS A 371 -6.36 -11.04 -26.02
N SER A 372 -5.45 -10.07 -25.96
CA SER A 372 -5.54 -8.87 -26.80
C SER A 372 -5.31 -9.22 -28.27
N GLY A 373 -6.14 -8.65 -29.16
CA GLY A 373 -6.11 -8.90 -30.60
C GLY A 373 -7.01 -10.05 -31.06
N SER A 374 -7.44 -10.95 -30.17
CA SER A 374 -8.39 -12.02 -30.47
C SER A 374 -9.71 -11.84 -29.69
N GLU A 375 -9.63 -11.74 -28.36
CA GLU A 375 -10.79 -11.57 -27.48
C GLU A 375 -11.03 -10.09 -27.16
N VAL A 376 -9.96 -9.31 -27.04
CA VAL A 376 -10.03 -7.87 -26.74
C VAL A 376 -9.60 -7.07 -27.96
N VAL A 377 -10.53 -6.27 -28.51
CA VAL A 377 -10.28 -5.41 -29.67
C VAL A 377 -9.36 -4.25 -29.26
N VAL A 378 -8.24 -4.10 -29.96
CA VAL A 378 -7.32 -2.96 -29.78
C VAL A 378 -7.76 -1.82 -30.68
N GLN A 379 -8.11 -0.69 -30.07
CA GLN A 379 -8.54 0.52 -30.78
C GLN A 379 -7.38 1.50 -30.97
N ASN A 380 -7.49 2.35 -32.01
CA ASN A 380 -6.51 3.40 -32.27
C ASN A 380 -6.75 4.64 -31.40
N TRP A 381 -6.32 4.57 -30.15
CA TRP A 381 -6.47 5.67 -29.20
C TRP A 381 -5.59 6.88 -29.52
N LYS A 382 -4.42 6.70 -30.13
CA LYS A 382 -3.55 7.81 -30.53
C LYS A 382 -4.26 8.81 -31.45
N GLU A 383 -4.99 8.30 -32.44
CA GLU A 383 -5.76 9.11 -33.39
C GLU A 383 -7.01 9.69 -32.72
N THR A 384 -7.76 8.88 -31.97
CA THR A 384 -8.91 9.35 -31.19
C THR A 384 -8.54 10.48 -30.21
N CYS A 385 -7.33 10.45 -29.67
CA CYS A 385 -6.84 11.49 -28.77
C CYS A 385 -6.60 12.83 -29.46
N THR A 386 -6.27 12.88 -30.75
CA THR A 386 -6.07 14.17 -31.43
C THR A 386 -7.38 14.93 -31.64
N GLU A 387 -8.52 14.22 -31.63
CA GLU A 387 -9.86 14.82 -31.69
C GLU A 387 -10.31 15.40 -30.34
N ILE A 388 -9.86 14.80 -29.24
CA ILE A 388 -10.35 15.10 -27.88
C ILE A 388 -9.36 15.98 -27.10
N LEU A 389 -8.07 15.73 -27.25
CA LEU A 389 -6.99 16.36 -26.51
C LEU A 389 -6.18 17.33 -27.38
N LYS A 390 -5.88 18.52 -26.84
CA LYS A 390 -4.87 19.40 -27.45
C LYS A 390 -3.50 18.69 -27.47
N GLY A 391 -2.70 18.96 -28.49
CA GLY A 391 -1.35 18.41 -28.63
C GLY A 391 -0.50 18.67 -27.37
N THR A 392 0.44 17.78 -27.09
CA THR A 392 1.24 17.80 -25.83
C THR A 392 2.00 19.10 -25.59
N HIS A 393 2.42 19.79 -26.65
CA HIS A 393 3.08 21.10 -26.59
C HIS A 393 2.14 22.27 -26.29
N ALA A 394 0.83 22.10 -26.54
CA ALA A 394 -0.20 23.11 -26.30
C ALA A 394 -0.89 22.95 -24.94
N MET A 395 -0.53 21.92 -24.16
CA MET A 395 -1.00 21.77 -22.79
C MET A 395 -0.27 22.74 -21.86
N HIS A 396 -1.01 23.43 -20.99
CA HIS A 396 -0.45 24.37 -20.00
C HIS A 396 0.31 23.68 -18.85
N PHE A 397 0.36 22.34 -18.85
CA PHE A 397 1.01 21.53 -17.83
C PHE A 397 1.71 20.32 -18.45
N SER A 398 2.62 19.72 -17.68
CA SER A 398 3.37 18.52 -18.08
C SER A 398 2.84 17.29 -17.35
N ILE A 399 2.28 16.33 -18.08
CA ILE A 399 1.78 15.05 -17.52
C ILE A 399 2.84 14.33 -16.68
N LYS A 400 4.12 14.40 -17.09
CA LYS A 400 5.24 13.79 -16.33
C LYS A 400 5.42 14.40 -14.93
N LYS A 401 5.10 15.69 -14.78
CA LYS A 401 5.18 16.40 -13.49
C LYS A 401 3.91 16.17 -12.65
N CYS A 402 2.79 15.82 -13.29
CA CYS A 402 1.52 15.54 -12.61
C CYS A 402 1.54 14.14 -11.97
N LYS A 403 1.49 14.09 -10.64
CA LYS A 403 1.34 12.83 -9.89
C LYS A 403 -0.10 12.35 -9.82
N ARG A 404 -1.05 13.25 -10.06
CA ARG A 404 -2.49 12.99 -10.10
C ARG A 404 -3.10 13.81 -11.23
N CYS A 405 -3.98 13.18 -12.00
CA CYS A 405 -4.79 13.83 -13.03
C CYS A 405 -6.25 13.57 -12.69
N PHE A 406 -7.05 14.63 -12.62
CA PHE A 406 -8.48 14.56 -12.41
C PHE A 406 -9.17 14.85 -13.74
N ILE A 407 -10.14 14.04 -14.11
CA ILE A 407 -10.98 14.22 -15.29
C ILE A 407 -12.41 14.28 -14.77
N GLU A 408 -13.04 15.44 -14.87
CA GLU A 408 -14.35 15.72 -14.29
C GLU A 408 -15.41 15.97 -15.35
N ARG A 409 -16.58 15.35 -15.21
CA ARG A 409 -17.71 15.54 -16.12
C ARG A 409 -18.47 16.84 -15.77
N ASN A 410 -18.49 17.82 -16.68
CA ASN A 410 -19.26 19.06 -16.54
C ASN A 410 -20.58 19.01 -17.35
N LYS A 411 -21.62 19.75 -16.92
CA LYS A 411 -22.97 19.79 -17.50
C LYS A 411 -23.04 20.41 -18.92
N GLN A 412 -22.00 21.10 -19.34
CA GLN A 412 -21.78 21.53 -20.72
C GLN A 412 -20.46 20.89 -21.15
N LYS A 413 -20.49 20.11 -22.23
CA LYS A 413 -19.37 19.30 -22.79
C LYS A 413 -17.97 19.68 -22.27
N LEU A 414 -17.32 18.69 -21.64
CA LEU A 414 -15.99 18.69 -20.98
C LEU A 414 -15.07 19.90 -21.24
N MET A 415 -14.65 20.54 -20.16
CA MET A 415 -13.37 21.25 -20.07
C MET A 415 -12.48 20.54 -19.05
N TYR A 416 -11.19 20.51 -19.37
CA TYR A 416 -10.06 19.83 -18.71
C TYR A 416 -9.95 20.08 -17.21
#